data_AF-W9WJ50-F1
#
_entry.id   AF-W9WJ50-F1
#
_cell.length_a   1.000
_cell.length_b   1.000
_cell.length_c   1.000
_cell.angle_alpha   90.00
_cell.angle_beta   90.00
_cell.angle_gamma   90.00
#
_symmetry.space_group_name_H-M   'P 1'
#
loop_
_entity.id
_entity.type
_entity.pdbx_description
1 polymer ?
#
loop_
_entity_poly.entity_id
_entity_poly.type
_entity_poly.pdbx_seq_one_letter_code
_entity_poly.pdbx_strand_id
1 'polypeptide(L)'
;MENLNELYSTARDEFEIAAEETEKKTVYAADDREAAADALNMLKESFAKALKETSPEVSREIQTRVGSRIRELENAVKAMEEMAMED
;
A
#
# COMPACT_ATOMS: atom_id res chain seq x y z
N MET A 1 -13.24 -0.26 -13.50
CA MET A 1 -12.03 -0.78 -12.82
C MET A 1 -11.42 0.42 -12.12
N GLU A 2 -11.15 0.30 -10.82
CA GLU A 2 -10.32 1.30 -10.15
C GLU A 2 -8.94 1.33 -10.80
N ASN A 3 -8.36 2.53 -10.91
CA ASN A 3 -7.06 2.70 -11.53
C ASN A 3 -5.97 2.30 -10.53
N LEU A 4 -5.27 1.19 -10.78
CA LEU A 4 -4.20 0.70 -9.89
C LEU A 4 -3.10 1.74 -9.65
N ASN A 5 -2.86 2.66 -10.59
CA ASN A 5 -1.90 3.73 -10.37
C ASN A 5 -2.41 4.80 -9.40
N GLU A 6 -3.71 5.11 -9.43
CA GLU A 6 -4.32 6.06 -8.48
C GLU A 6 -4.33 5.45 -7.08
N LEU A 7 -4.79 4.20 -6.94
CA LEU A 7 -4.74 3.47 -5.67
C LEU A 7 -3.33 3.35 -5.12
N TYR A 8 -2.34 3.12 -5.99
CA TYR A 8 -0.93 3.11 -5.58
C TYR A 8 -0.46 4.48 -5.10
N SER A 9 -0.86 5.57 -5.78
CA SER A 9 -0.54 6.93 -5.35
C SER A 9 -1.12 7.19 -3.96
N THR A 10 -2.41 6.89 -3.77
CA THR A 10 -3.08 7.05 -2.47
C THR A 10 -2.40 6.23 -1.38
N ALA A 11 -2.19 4.93 -1.59
CA ALA A 11 -1.55 4.08 -0.59
C ALA A 11 -0.12 4.53 -0.24
N ARG A 12 0.60 5.11 -1.21
CA ARG A 12 1.91 5.69 -0.98
C ARG A 12 1.83 6.99 -0.19
N ASP A 13 0.92 7.89 -0.53
CA ASP A 13 0.76 9.18 0.14
C ASP A 13 0.37 8.97 1.61
N GLU A 14 -0.59 8.07 1.88
CA GLU A 14 -0.99 7.69 3.24
C GLU A 14 0.18 7.04 4.01
N PHE A 15 0.98 6.19 3.36
CA PHE A 15 2.19 5.64 3.99
C PHE A 15 3.21 6.72 4.34
N GLU A 16 3.45 7.69 3.46
CA GLU A 16 4.40 8.78 3.72
C GLU A 16 3.96 9.63 4.92
N ILE A 17 2.66 9.93 5.04
CA ILE A 17 2.08 10.59 6.22
C ILE A 17 2.25 9.74 7.47
N ALA A 18 1.83 8.47 7.42
CA ALA A 18 1.91 7.56 8.55
C ALA A 18 3.34 7.36 9.07
N ALA A 19 4.31 7.26 8.16
CA ALA A 19 5.72 7.11 8.50
C ALA A 19 6.26 8.37 9.19
N GLU A 20 5.94 9.56 8.67
CA GLU A 20 6.35 10.84 9.27
C GLU A 20 5.75 11.05 10.67
N GLU A 21 4.45 10.76 10.82
CA GLU A 21 3.75 10.92 12.10
C GLU A 21 4.21 9.89 13.14
N THR A 22 4.51 8.66 12.70
CA THR A 22 5.13 7.61 13.54
C THR A 22 6.52 8.02 14.01
N GLU A 23 7.39 8.50 13.12
CA GLU A 23 8.74 8.98 13.48
C GLU A 23 8.68 10.12 14.50
N LYS A 24 7.70 11.03 14.35
CA LYS A 24 7.48 12.16 15.26
C LYS A 24 6.74 11.79 16.55
N LYS A 25 6.27 10.54 16.69
CA LYS A 25 5.51 10.05 17.85
C LYS A 25 4.28 10.92 18.15
N THR A 26 3.57 11.34 17.12
CA THR A 26 2.40 12.19 17.30
C THR A 26 1.20 11.39 17.79
N VAL A 27 0.16 12.09 18.24
CA VAL A 27 -1.10 11.46 18.65
C VAL A 27 -1.88 10.86 17.47
N TYR A 28 -1.57 11.28 16.24
CA TYR A 28 -2.25 10.84 15.01
C TYR A 28 -1.60 9.59 14.41
N ALA A 29 -0.36 9.28 14.78
CA ALA A 29 0.43 8.18 14.24
C ALA A 29 -0.26 6.81 14.26
N ALA A 30 -1.18 6.54 15.19
CA ALA A 30 -1.93 5.28 15.19
C ALA A 30 -2.98 5.25 14.06
N ASP A 31 -3.76 6.33 13.95
CA ASP A 31 -4.83 6.46 12.95
C ASP A 31 -4.24 6.55 11.53
N ASP A 32 -3.12 7.26 11.36
CA ASP A 32 -2.47 7.38 10.05
C ASP A 32 -1.89 6.03 9.58
N ARG A 33 -1.35 5.21 10.50
CA ARG A 33 -0.91 3.84 10.18
C ARG A 33 -2.07 2.96 9.74
N GLU A 34 -3.23 3.07 10.39
CA GLU A 34 -4.45 2.37 9.98
C GLU A 34 -4.89 2.81 8.57
N ALA A 35 -4.89 4.12 8.28
CA ALA A 35 -5.20 4.65 6.96
C ALA A 35 -4.25 4.12 5.86
N ALA A 36 -2.95 4.07 6.13
CA ALA A 36 -1.96 3.50 5.22
C ALA A 36 -2.19 2.00 4.98
N ALA A 37 -2.52 1.24 6.03
CA ALA A 37 -2.82 -0.18 5.93
C ALA A 37 -4.09 -0.44 5.10
N ASP A 38 -5.15 0.35 5.33
CA ASP A 38 -6.40 0.26 4.59
C ASP A 38 -6.23 0.60 3.10
N ALA A 39 -5.52 1.68 2.79
CA ALA A 39 -5.24 2.06 1.41
C ALA A 39 -4.39 0.99 0.67
N LEU A 40 -3.40 0.40 1.35
CA LEU A 40 -2.64 -0.73 0.81
C LEU A 40 -3.53 -1.96 0.58
N ASN A 41 -4.46 -2.26 1.49
CA ASN A 41 -5.39 -3.37 1.33
C ASN A 41 -6.32 -3.17 0.13
N MET A 42 -6.89 -1.98 -0.05
CA MET A 42 -7.69 -1.63 -1.23
C MET A 42 -6.90 -1.82 -2.53
N LEU A 43 -5.64 -1.35 -2.56
CA LEU A 43 -4.76 -1.56 -3.70
C LEU A 43 -4.52 -3.05 -4.00
N LYS A 44 -4.28 -3.87 -2.97
CA LYS A 44 -4.07 -5.32 -3.11
C LYS A 44 -5.31 -6.04 -3.63
N GLU A 45 -6.49 -5.66 -3.14
CA GLU A 45 -7.77 -6.21 -3.60
C GLU A 45 -8.04 -5.89 -5.06
N SER A 46 -7.88 -4.62 -5.44
CA SER A 46 -8.07 -4.17 -6.83
C SER A 46 -7.02 -4.77 -7.77
N PHE A 47 -5.77 -4.95 -7.31
CA PHE A 47 -4.75 -5.67 -8.06
C PHE A 47 -5.13 -7.14 -8.28
N ALA A 48 -5.55 -7.85 -7.22
CA ALA A 48 -5.98 -9.23 -7.31
C ALA A 48 -7.20 -9.41 -8.23
N LYS A 49 -8.14 -8.45 -8.21
CA LYS A 49 -9.28 -8.39 -9.12
C LYS A 49 -8.82 -8.20 -10.57
N ALA A 50 -7.92 -7.26 -10.83
CA ALA A 50 -7.37 -7.01 -12.17
C ALA A 50 -6.67 -8.24 -12.76
N LEU A 51 -5.93 -9.00 -11.94
CA LEU A 51 -5.30 -10.25 -12.40
C LEU A 51 -6.31 -11.35 -12.79
N LYS A 52 -7.49 -11.39 -12.16
CA LYS A 52 -8.55 -12.37 -12.41
C LYS A 52 -9.46 -11.98 -13.57
N GLU A 53 -9.71 -10.69 -13.76
CA GLU A 53 -10.71 -10.18 -14.70
C GLU A 53 -10.14 -9.82 -16.09
N THR A 54 -8.82 -9.86 -16.25
CA THR A 54 -8.16 -9.53 -17.52
C THR A 54 -7.57 -10.76 -18.22
N SER A 55 -7.16 -10.61 -19.49
CA SER A 55 -6.57 -11.72 -20.25
C SER A 55 -5.22 -12.13 -19.66
N PRO A 56 -4.76 -13.39 -19.86
CA PRO A 56 -3.46 -13.84 -19.34
C PRO A 56 -2.25 -13.02 -19.78
N GLU A 57 -2.32 -12.36 -20.94
CA GLU A 57 -1.28 -11.43 -21.40
C GLU A 57 -1.30 -10.14 -20.58
N VAL A 58 -2.47 -9.52 -20.43
CA VAL A 58 -2.65 -8.31 -19.64
C VAL A 58 -2.34 -8.54 -18.15
N SER A 59 -2.79 -9.66 -17.57
CA SER A 59 -2.48 -10.01 -16.17
C SER A 59 -0.97 -10.13 -15.93
N ARG A 60 -0.20 -10.68 -16.89
CA ARG A 60 1.26 -10.77 -16.78
C ARG A 60 1.93 -9.40 -16.81
N GLU A 61 1.45 -8.49 -17.66
CA GLU A 61 1.96 -7.13 -17.67
C GLU A 61 1.64 -6.38 -16.37
N ILE A 62 0.40 -6.49 -15.88
CA ILE A 62 -0.04 -5.90 -14.61
C ILE A 62 0.82 -6.45 -13.47
N GLN A 63 1.01 -7.75 -13.40
CA GLN A 63 1.82 -8.40 -12.37
C GLN A 63 3.28 -7.92 -12.39
N THR A 64 3.87 -7.76 -13.57
CA THR A 64 5.26 -7.31 -13.72
C THR A 64 5.43 -5.84 -13.32
N ARG A 65 4.50 -4.97 -13.73
CA ARG A 65 4.62 -3.52 -13.51
C ARG A 65 4.19 -3.08 -12.11
N VAL A 66 3.10 -3.64 -11.59
CA VAL A 66 2.48 -3.19 -10.33
C VAL A 66 2.87 -4.10 -9.16
N GLY A 67 3.09 -5.39 -9.41
CA GLY A 67 3.35 -6.36 -8.35
C GLY A 67 4.65 -6.12 -7.57
N SER A 68 5.71 -5.61 -8.20
CA SER A 68 6.92 -5.22 -7.46
C SER A 68 6.66 -4.05 -6.52
N ARG A 69 5.99 -3.02 -7.02
CA ARG A 69 5.68 -1.79 -6.28
C ARG A 69 4.80 -2.05 -5.06
N ILE A 70 3.78 -2.91 -5.22
CA ILE A 70 2.92 -3.34 -4.09
C ILE A 70 3.75 -4.06 -3.02
N ARG A 71 4.67 -4.96 -3.41
CA ARG A 71 5.52 -5.67 -2.44
C ARG A 71 6.48 -4.74 -1.71
N GLU A 72 7.04 -3.77 -2.41
CA GLU A 72 7.90 -2.75 -1.80
C GLU A 72 7.13 -1.93 -0.76
N LEU A 73 5.92 -1.47 -1.11
CA LEU A 73 5.06 -0.72 -0.20
C LEU A 73 4.60 -1.58 0.99
N GLU A 74 4.24 -2.85 0.78
CA GLU A 74 3.86 -3.78 1.84
C GLU A 74 4.98 -4.01 2.86
N ASN A 75 6.21 -4.18 2.38
CA ASN A 75 7.37 -4.30 3.27
C ASN A 75 7.63 -3.00 4.04
N ALA A 76 7.41 -1.84 3.41
CA ALA A 76 7.60 -0.54 4.05
C ALA A 76 6.55 -0.29 5.14
N VAL A 77 5.27 -0.57 4.88
CA VAL A 77 4.19 -0.50 5.88
C VAL A 77 4.50 -1.44 7.05
N LYS A 78 4.90 -2.68 6.77
CA LYS A 78 5.26 -3.64 7.82
C LYS A 78 6.43 -3.15 8.68
N ALA A 79 7.47 -2.61 8.08
CA ALA A 79 8.62 -2.07 8.82
C ALA A 79 8.21 -0.88 9.71
N MET A 80 7.33 0.00 9.24
CA MET A 80 6.77 1.09 10.03
C MET A 80 5.94 0.57 11.21
N GLU A 81 5.12 -0.46 11.00
CA GLU A 81 4.37 -1.10 12.09
C GLU A 81 5.28 -1.72 13.15
N GLU A 82 6.36 -2.41 12.72
CA GLU A 82 7.36 -2.98 13.61
C GLU A 82 8.06 -1.88 14.43
N MET A 83 8.48 -0.77 13.81
CA MET A 83 9.07 0.38 14.52
C MET A 83 8.13 0.94 15.58
N ALA A 84 6.84 1.07 15.27
CA ALA A 84 5.85 1.59 16.20
C ALA A 84 5.57 0.66 17.39
N MET A 85 5.91 -0.63 17.30
CA MET A 85 5.80 -1.60 18.41
C MET A 85 7.07 -1.68 19.27
N GLU A 86 8.22 -1.24 18.74
CA GLU A 86 9.52 -1.28 19.42
C GLU A 86 9.83 -0.02 20.25
N ASP A 87 9.03 1.05 20.08
CA ASP A 87 9.09 2.32 20.84
C ASP A 87 8.29 2.31 22.15
#